data_AF-A0A9Q7VRK4-F1
#
_entry.id   AF-A0A9Q7VRK4-F1
#
_cell.length_a   1.000
_cell.length_b   1.000
_cell.length_c   1.000
_cell.angle_alpha   90.00
_cell.angle_beta   90.00
_cell.angle_gamma   90.00
#
_symmetry.space_group_name_H-M   'P 1'
#
loop_
_entity.id
_entity.type
_entity.pdbx_description
1 polymer ?
#
loop_
_entity_poly.entity_id
_entity_poly.type
_entity_poly.pdbx_seq_one_letter_code
_entity_poly.pdbx_strand_id
1 'polypeptide(L)'
;MPHQLALSCPQCAGQACFDFVVARPIERKADVPFFQAHPLLEYWKEQDNCGHYHHYALYFPGLHGDPMQSLGPLPDGYSPSHWQRSAYWYRDHGLDLGSVRCEHCHYAARHHLNWPGEAYFSVLYKGQMLWAFNRESALALHDYLGSAERNPGGYPWRSFLRHIPGPFKSRKARQPLTRSLKRLLTPG
;
A
#
# COMPACT_ATOMS: atom_id res chain seq x y z
N MET A 1 3.42 6.29 3.74
CA MET A 1 2.23 5.62 3.18
C MET A 1 1.97 4.36 4.00
N PRO A 2 0.72 3.96 4.30
CA PRO A 2 0.50 2.73 5.03
C PRO A 2 0.97 1.49 4.26
N HIS A 3 1.25 0.38 4.95
CA HIS A 3 1.74 -0.84 4.30
C HIS A 3 0.66 -1.59 3.49
N GLN A 4 -0.63 -1.27 3.70
CA GLN A 4 -1.74 -1.72 2.86
C GLN A 4 -2.50 -0.55 2.26
N LEU A 5 -2.95 -0.74 1.02
CA LEU A 5 -3.78 0.22 0.28
C LEU A 5 -5.02 -0.48 -0.28
N ALA A 6 -6.10 0.29 -0.44
CA ALA A 6 -7.26 -0.12 -1.21
C ALA A 6 -7.15 0.45 -2.63
N LEU A 7 -7.02 -0.44 -3.61
CA LEU A 7 -6.92 -0.10 -5.03
C LEU A 7 -8.20 -0.46 -5.77
N SER A 8 -8.45 0.22 -6.87
CA SER A 8 -9.39 -0.24 -7.88
C SER A 8 -8.79 -1.44 -8.60
N CYS A 9 -9.48 -2.58 -8.55
CA CYS A 9 -9.02 -3.79 -9.20
C CYS A 9 -8.86 -3.56 -10.71
N PRO A 10 -7.73 -3.91 -11.33
CA PRO A 10 -7.53 -3.72 -12.76
C PRO A 10 -8.43 -4.61 -13.63
N GLN A 11 -9.02 -5.67 -13.07
CA GLN A 11 -9.90 -6.59 -13.79
C GLN A 11 -11.38 -6.24 -13.67
N CYS A 12 -11.86 -5.95 -12.46
CA CYS A 12 -13.30 -5.77 -12.20
C CYS A 12 -13.68 -4.37 -11.69
N ALA A 13 -12.71 -3.47 -11.52
CA ALA A 13 -12.87 -2.15 -10.88
C ALA A 13 -13.39 -2.18 -9.42
N GLY A 14 -13.68 -3.35 -8.86
CA GLY A 14 -14.03 -3.52 -7.45
C GLY A 14 -12.85 -3.25 -6.51
N GLN A 15 -13.12 -3.23 -5.21
CA GLN A 15 -12.07 -3.01 -4.21
C GLN A 15 -11.07 -4.18 -4.22
N ALA A 16 -9.78 -3.84 -4.33
CA ALA A 16 -8.67 -4.76 -4.17
C ALA A 16 -7.76 -4.28 -3.03
N CYS A 17 -7.14 -5.23 -2.33
CA CYS A 17 -6.09 -4.96 -1.35
C CYS A 17 -4.74 -4.98 -2.06
N PHE A 18 -3.93 -3.96 -1.82
CA PHE A 18 -2.53 -3.94 -2.19
C PHE A 18 -1.66 -4.01 -0.94
N ASP A 19 -0.74 -4.95 -0.95
CA ASP A 19 0.29 -5.16 0.07
C ASP A 19 1.65 -4.84 -0.54
N PHE A 20 2.42 -3.96 0.09
CA PHE A 20 3.80 -3.70 -0.35
C PHE A 20 4.65 -4.97 -0.26
N VAL A 21 5.62 -5.07 -1.18
CA VAL A 21 6.67 -6.08 -1.13
C VAL A 21 7.48 -5.93 0.17
N VAL A 22 8.04 -7.01 0.71
CA VAL A 22 9.03 -6.92 1.78
C VAL A 22 10.39 -7.20 1.17
N ALA A 23 11.24 -6.18 1.14
CA ALA A 23 12.60 -6.29 0.62
C ALA A 23 13.60 -6.47 1.77
N ARG A 24 14.49 -7.46 1.65
CA ARG A 24 15.60 -7.65 2.58
C ARG A 24 16.94 -7.73 1.87
N PRO A 25 17.97 -7.03 2.37
CA PRO A 25 19.30 -7.10 1.78
C PRO A 25 19.86 -8.52 1.92
N ILE A 26 20.58 -8.95 0.89
CA ILE A 26 21.36 -10.18 0.91
C ILE A 26 22.77 -9.78 1.37
N GLU A 27 23.13 -10.16 2.59
CA GLU A 27 24.36 -9.70 3.25
C GLU A 27 25.61 -10.31 2.61
N ARG A 28 25.55 -11.59 2.23
CA ARG A 28 26.69 -12.31 1.67
C ARG A 28 26.46 -12.58 0.19
N LYS A 29 27.42 -12.20 -0.63
CA LYS A 29 27.41 -12.49 -2.07
C LYS A 29 27.30 -13.99 -2.38
N ALA A 30 27.81 -14.85 -1.49
CA ALA A 30 27.73 -16.30 -1.60
C ALA A 30 26.27 -16.83 -1.55
N ASP A 31 25.35 -16.09 -0.93
CA ASP A 31 23.95 -16.50 -0.80
C ASP A 31 23.09 -16.04 -1.99
N VAL A 32 23.61 -15.16 -2.87
CA VAL A 32 22.88 -14.64 -4.03
C VAL A 32 22.32 -15.77 -4.93
N PRO A 33 23.09 -16.82 -5.29
CA PRO A 33 22.56 -17.93 -6.09
C PRO A 33 21.39 -18.66 -5.42
N PHE A 34 21.37 -18.77 -4.09
CA PHE A 34 20.23 -19.36 -3.37
C PHE A 34 18.97 -18.53 -3.59
N PHE A 35 19.05 -17.21 -3.35
CA PHE A 35 17.88 -16.32 -3.50
C PHE A 35 17.42 -16.17 -4.94
N GLN A 36 18.32 -16.29 -5.92
CA GLN A 36 17.97 -16.30 -7.35
C GLN A 36 17.20 -17.57 -7.76
N ALA A 37 17.49 -18.70 -7.11
CA ALA A 37 16.85 -19.99 -7.39
C ALA A 37 15.60 -20.25 -6.51
N HIS A 38 15.35 -19.41 -5.51
CA HIS A 38 14.28 -19.62 -4.54
C HIS A 38 12.89 -19.44 -5.19
N PRO A 39 11.94 -20.36 -5.00
CA PRO A 39 10.67 -20.35 -5.73
C PRO A 39 9.71 -19.22 -5.33
N LEU A 40 9.83 -18.69 -4.11
CA LEU A 40 8.93 -17.68 -3.54
C LEU A 40 9.59 -16.31 -3.28
N LEU A 41 10.90 -16.20 -3.55
CA LEU A 41 11.64 -14.95 -3.36
C LEU A 41 12.11 -14.47 -4.71
N GLU A 42 11.98 -13.17 -4.94
CA GLU A 42 12.52 -12.53 -6.14
C GLU A 42 13.83 -11.84 -5.83
N TYR A 43 14.81 -12.06 -6.69
CA TYR A 43 16.08 -11.36 -6.61
C TYR A 43 15.96 -9.98 -7.28
N TRP A 44 16.33 -8.94 -6.55
CA TRP A 44 16.41 -7.58 -7.06
C TRP A 44 17.80 -7.00 -6.80
N LYS A 45 18.29 -6.21 -7.74
CA LYS A 45 19.61 -5.58 -7.69
C LYS A 45 19.46 -4.10 -7.98
N GLU A 46 19.97 -3.27 -7.08
CA GLU A 46 19.99 -1.81 -7.22
C GLU A 46 21.43 -1.32 -7.23
N GLN A 47 21.71 -0.25 -7.98
CA GLN A 47 22.98 0.44 -7.94
C GLN A 47 22.79 1.74 -7.16
N ASP A 48 23.67 2.01 -6.19
CA ASP A 48 23.67 3.28 -5.49
C ASP A 48 24.36 4.39 -6.31
N ASN A 49 24.26 5.63 -5.81
CA ASN A 49 24.84 6.81 -6.46
C ASN A 49 26.39 6.76 -6.55
N CYS A 50 27.04 5.88 -5.79
CA CYS A 50 28.49 5.69 -5.80
C CYS A 50 28.91 4.52 -6.71
N GLY A 51 27.96 3.86 -7.37
CA GLY A 51 28.20 2.77 -8.29
C GLY A 51 28.26 1.38 -7.63
N HIS A 52 28.09 1.27 -6.31
CA HIS A 52 28.02 -0.02 -5.64
C HIS A 52 26.68 -0.69 -5.88
N TYR A 53 26.70 -2.02 -5.97
CA TYR A 53 25.49 -2.81 -6.12
C TYR A 53 25.02 -3.36 -4.78
N HIS A 54 23.74 -3.16 -4.50
CA HIS A 54 23.03 -3.76 -3.39
C HIS A 54 22.13 -4.88 -3.91
N HIS A 55 22.14 -6.01 -3.20
CA HIS A 55 21.40 -7.21 -3.55
C HIS A 55 20.24 -7.38 -2.56
N TYR A 56 19.06 -7.69 -3.07
CA TYR A 56 17.86 -7.83 -2.26
C TYR A 56 17.09 -9.10 -2.63
N ALA A 57 16.48 -9.69 -1.62
CA ALA A 57 15.47 -10.73 -1.74
C ALA A 57 14.10 -10.13 -1.40
N LEU A 58 13.21 -10.18 -2.36
CA LEU A 58 11.87 -9.64 -2.31
C LEU A 58 10.86 -10.75 -2.01
N TYR A 59 9.98 -10.51 -1.05
CA TYR A 59 8.86 -11.39 -0.75
C TYR A 59 7.54 -10.64 -0.93
N PHE A 60 6.53 -11.30 -1.49
CA PHE A 60 5.20 -10.73 -1.70
C PHE A 60 4.22 -11.39 -0.72
N PRO A 61 4.03 -10.86 0.50
CA PRO A 61 3.16 -11.48 1.50
C PRO A 61 1.73 -11.63 1.00
N GLY A 62 1.30 -10.71 0.13
CA GLY A 62 -0.03 -10.77 -0.42
C GLY A 62 -0.24 -11.84 -1.49
N LEU A 63 0.79 -12.52 -1.97
CA LEU A 63 0.66 -13.68 -2.88
C LEU A 63 1.02 -14.99 -2.18
N HIS A 64 1.94 -14.94 -1.22
CA HIS A 64 2.56 -16.13 -0.63
C HIS A 64 2.18 -16.37 0.84
N GLY A 65 1.44 -15.45 1.46
CA GLY A 65 0.97 -15.58 2.84
C GLY A 65 2.05 -15.30 3.89
N ASP A 66 1.89 -15.93 5.06
CA ASP A 66 2.82 -15.79 6.19
C ASP A 66 4.19 -16.43 5.85
N PRO A 67 5.29 -15.64 5.82
CA PRO A 67 6.61 -16.16 5.49
C PRO A 67 7.09 -17.26 6.44
N MET A 68 6.65 -17.25 7.71
CA MET A 68 7.01 -18.30 8.68
C MET A 68 6.51 -19.68 8.27
N GLN A 69 5.48 -19.74 7.43
CA GLN A 69 4.88 -20.98 6.95
C GLN A 69 5.28 -21.30 5.51
N SER A 70 5.66 -20.29 4.72
CA SER A 70 5.87 -20.45 3.26
C SER A 70 7.33 -20.56 2.84
N LEU A 71 8.27 -19.83 3.46
CA LEU A 71 9.64 -19.68 2.94
C LEU A 71 10.55 -20.89 3.15
N GLY A 72 10.16 -21.84 4.01
CA GLY A 72 10.97 -23.03 4.26
C GLY A 72 12.38 -22.72 4.79
N PRO A 73 13.36 -23.62 4.56
CA PRO A 73 14.74 -23.42 5.01
C PRO A 73 15.44 -22.27 4.27
N LEU A 74 16.16 -21.43 5.02
CA LEU A 74 16.95 -20.31 4.49
C LEU A 74 18.43 -20.48 4.88
N PRO A 75 19.37 -19.76 4.21
CA PRO A 75 20.79 -19.79 4.55
C PRO A 75 21.05 -19.29 5.98
N ASP A 76 22.21 -19.64 6.53
CA ASP A 76 22.62 -19.20 7.87
C ASP A 76 22.61 -17.67 7.99
N GLY A 77 21.94 -17.18 9.02
CA GLY A 77 21.78 -15.74 9.29
C GLY A 77 20.47 -15.15 8.78
N TYR A 78 19.66 -15.91 8.04
CA TYR A 78 18.32 -15.47 7.62
C TYR A 78 17.23 -16.23 8.37
N SER A 79 16.18 -15.51 8.73
CA SER A 79 14.96 -16.07 9.31
C SER A 79 13.77 -15.65 8.46
N PRO A 80 12.74 -16.50 8.27
CA PRO A 80 11.52 -16.11 7.58
C PRO A 80 10.84 -14.88 8.21
N SER A 81 11.02 -14.68 9.52
CA SER A 81 10.53 -13.49 10.23
C SER A 81 11.08 -12.18 9.65
N HIS A 82 12.24 -12.20 8.98
CA HIS A 82 12.78 -11.01 8.33
C HIS A 82 11.82 -10.51 7.23
N TRP A 83 11.09 -11.39 6.55
CA TRP A 83 10.12 -11.02 5.50
C TRP A 83 8.69 -10.83 6.02
N GLN A 84 8.47 -10.86 7.34
CA GLN A 84 7.17 -10.51 7.88
C GLN A 84 6.84 -9.04 7.59
N ARG A 85 5.54 -8.79 7.42
CA ARG A 85 5.04 -7.41 7.33
C ARG A 85 5.48 -6.65 8.58
N SER A 86 5.95 -5.44 8.37
CA SER A 86 6.26 -4.54 9.48
C SER A 86 5.03 -4.42 10.38
N ALA A 87 5.22 -4.61 11.68
CA ALA A 87 4.21 -4.28 12.69
C ALA A 87 3.89 -2.78 12.69
N TYR A 88 4.77 -1.95 12.10
CA TYR A 88 4.50 -0.54 11.89
C TYR A 88 3.59 -0.36 10.68
N TRP A 89 2.60 0.50 10.86
CA TRP A 89 1.54 0.77 9.89
C TRP A 89 2.00 1.39 8.57
N TYR A 90 3.31 1.57 8.32
CA TYR A 90 3.87 2.35 7.21
C TYR A 90 4.93 1.58 6.41
N ARG A 91 5.00 1.88 5.09
CA ARG A 91 6.03 1.43 4.16
C ARG A 91 7.43 1.81 4.67
N ASP A 92 8.35 0.87 4.66
CA ASP A 92 9.74 1.00 5.16
C ASP A 92 10.79 1.22 4.04
N HIS A 93 10.41 1.10 2.76
CA HIS A 93 11.31 1.25 1.61
C HIS A 93 10.82 2.28 0.57
N GLY A 94 11.64 2.56 -0.46
CA GLY A 94 11.33 3.48 -1.56
C GLY A 94 10.46 2.90 -2.68
N LEU A 95 10.37 1.56 -2.77
CA LEU A 95 9.71 0.89 -3.90
C LEU A 95 8.20 1.06 -3.93
N ASP A 96 7.70 1.35 -5.13
CA ASP A 96 6.28 1.32 -5.50
C ASP A 96 5.90 -0.07 -6.04
N LEU A 97 6.36 -1.13 -5.39
CA LEU A 97 6.14 -2.51 -5.81
C LEU A 97 5.44 -3.32 -4.70
N GLY A 98 4.54 -4.20 -5.11
CA GLY A 98 3.83 -5.07 -4.18
C GLY A 98 2.94 -6.07 -4.88
N SER A 99 1.95 -6.56 -4.16
CA SER A 99 0.97 -7.51 -4.64
C SER A 99 -0.44 -6.98 -4.47
N VAL A 100 -1.27 -7.16 -5.49
CA VAL A 100 -2.69 -6.85 -5.47
C VAL A 100 -3.51 -8.13 -5.36
N ARG A 101 -4.53 -8.12 -4.51
CA ARG A 101 -5.53 -9.18 -4.38
C ARG A 101 -6.93 -8.59 -4.39
N CYS A 102 -7.81 -9.12 -5.21
CA CYS A 102 -9.22 -8.74 -5.24
C CYS A 102 -10.08 -9.91 -4.76
N GLU A 103 -10.81 -9.72 -3.67
CA GLU A 103 -11.73 -10.74 -3.15
C GLU A 103 -12.99 -10.91 -4.04
N HIS A 104 -13.30 -9.91 -4.88
CA HIS A 104 -14.49 -9.95 -5.74
C HIS A 104 -14.31 -10.82 -6.99
N CYS A 105 -13.17 -10.70 -7.67
CA CYS A 105 -12.89 -11.44 -8.91
C CYS A 105 -11.73 -12.43 -8.77
N HIS A 106 -11.19 -12.61 -7.56
CA HIS A 106 -10.04 -13.45 -7.26
C HIS A 106 -8.76 -13.12 -8.02
N TYR A 107 -8.68 -11.93 -8.62
CA TYR A 107 -7.46 -11.45 -9.25
C TYR A 107 -6.35 -11.30 -8.20
N ALA A 108 -5.24 -11.99 -8.41
CA ALA A 108 -4.05 -11.89 -7.57
C ALA A 108 -2.80 -11.82 -8.45
N ALA A 109 -2.01 -10.76 -8.31
CA ALA A 109 -0.81 -10.56 -9.11
C ALA A 109 0.20 -9.64 -8.43
N ARG A 110 1.43 -9.65 -8.94
CA ARG A 110 2.41 -8.60 -8.68
C ARG A 110 1.92 -7.31 -9.33
N HIS A 111 2.21 -6.18 -8.70
CA HIS A 111 1.70 -4.88 -9.15
C HIS A 111 2.71 -3.78 -8.86
N HIS A 112 3.01 -2.96 -9.87
CA HIS A 112 3.71 -1.71 -9.69
C HIS A 112 2.69 -0.62 -9.41
N LEU A 113 2.77 -0.02 -8.23
CA LEU A 113 1.82 0.94 -7.71
C LEU A 113 1.86 2.22 -8.57
N ASN A 114 0.69 2.64 -9.04
CA ASN A 114 0.45 3.93 -9.67
C ASN A 114 -0.41 4.80 -8.75
N TRP A 115 0.19 5.27 -7.66
CA TRP A 115 -0.49 6.09 -6.67
C TRP A 115 -0.40 7.58 -7.01
N PRO A 116 -1.48 8.37 -6.89
CA PRO A 116 -2.82 8.02 -6.38
C PRO A 116 -3.83 7.60 -7.46
N GLY A 117 -3.41 7.41 -8.71
CA GLY A 117 -4.31 7.20 -9.85
C GLY A 117 -5.20 5.97 -9.76
N GLU A 118 -4.79 4.96 -9.01
CA GLU A 118 -5.53 3.70 -8.82
C GLU A 118 -6.19 3.55 -7.44
N ALA A 119 -6.24 4.63 -6.64
CA ALA A 119 -6.89 4.61 -5.33
C ALA A 119 -8.39 4.28 -5.45
N TYR A 120 -8.85 3.24 -4.73
CA TYR A 120 -10.26 2.85 -4.74
C TYR A 120 -11.16 3.93 -4.14
N PHE A 121 -10.73 4.47 -2.99
CA PHE A 121 -11.42 5.56 -2.32
C PHE A 121 -10.99 6.90 -2.91
N SER A 122 -11.35 7.14 -4.18
CA SER A 122 -11.03 8.39 -4.87
C SER A 122 -12.28 9.11 -5.40
N VAL A 123 -12.24 10.44 -5.41
CA VAL A 123 -13.30 11.31 -5.89
C VAL A 123 -12.68 12.47 -6.67
N LEU A 124 -13.11 12.62 -7.93
CA LEU A 124 -12.73 13.78 -8.74
C LEU A 124 -13.64 14.98 -8.40
N TYR A 125 -13.04 16.12 -8.06
CA TYR A 125 -13.76 17.37 -7.81
C TYR A 125 -13.01 18.54 -8.43
N LYS A 126 -13.66 19.22 -9.37
CA LYS A 126 -13.10 20.37 -10.12
C LYS A 126 -11.71 20.10 -10.72
N GLY A 127 -11.55 18.94 -11.34
CA GLY A 127 -10.28 18.53 -11.95
C GLY A 127 -9.18 18.09 -10.97
N GLN A 128 -9.46 18.07 -9.66
CA GLN A 128 -8.54 17.58 -8.64
C GLN A 128 -9.03 16.27 -8.02
N MET A 129 -8.13 15.32 -7.83
CA MET A 129 -8.44 14.03 -7.23
C MET A 129 -8.23 14.07 -5.72
N LEU A 130 -9.31 13.83 -4.98
CA LEU A 130 -9.26 13.54 -3.55
C LEU A 130 -9.22 12.02 -3.38
N TRP A 131 -8.33 11.51 -2.54
CA TRP A 131 -8.18 10.07 -2.33
C TRP A 131 -7.93 9.75 -0.86
N ALA A 132 -8.13 8.48 -0.49
CA ALA A 132 -7.78 7.91 0.81
C ALA A 132 -7.06 6.56 0.62
N PHE A 133 -6.25 6.17 1.60
CA PHE A 133 -5.40 4.97 1.49
C PHE A 133 -6.20 3.67 1.55
N ASN A 134 -7.19 3.60 2.43
CA ASN A 134 -7.98 2.43 2.73
C ASN A 134 -9.34 2.87 3.32
N ARG A 135 -10.20 1.90 3.65
CA ARG A 135 -11.54 2.17 4.17
C ARG A 135 -11.52 3.03 5.44
N GLU A 136 -10.62 2.76 6.38
CA GLU A 136 -10.52 3.51 7.64
C GLU A 136 -10.14 4.97 7.43
N SER A 137 -9.11 5.22 6.60
CA SER A 137 -8.71 6.58 6.24
C SER A 137 -9.79 7.30 5.41
N ALA A 138 -10.58 6.57 4.61
CA ALA A 138 -11.71 7.12 3.86
C ALA A 138 -12.88 7.52 4.77
N LEU A 139 -13.18 6.72 5.80
CA LEU A 139 -14.14 7.07 6.85
C LEU A 139 -13.69 8.33 7.61
N ALA A 140 -12.43 8.36 8.06
CA ALA A 140 -11.86 9.52 8.74
C ALA A 140 -11.91 10.77 7.84
N LEU A 141 -11.63 10.63 6.54
CA LEU A 141 -11.74 11.71 5.56
C LEU A 141 -13.18 12.20 5.39
N HIS A 142 -14.14 11.29 5.26
CA HIS A 142 -15.57 11.61 5.16
C HIS A 142 -16.03 12.43 6.38
N ASP A 143 -15.73 11.95 7.58
CA ASP A 143 -16.18 12.57 8.82
C ASP A 143 -15.48 13.92 9.05
N TYR A 144 -14.19 14.01 8.70
CA TYR A 144 -13.44 15.26 8.75
C TYR A 144 -14.02 16.34 7.83
N LEU A 145 -14.33 16.00 6.57
CA LEU A 145 -14.97 16.94 5.64
C LEU A 145 -16.40 17.29 6.07
N GLY A 146 -17.08 16.33 6.71
CA GLY A 146 -18.39 16.46 7.31
C GLY A 146 -18.42 17.28 8.60
N SER A 147 -17.28 17.53 9.26
CA SER A 147 -17.21 18.30 10.50
C SER A 147 -17.28 19.81 10.26
N ALA A 148 -17.88 20.54 11.22
CA ALA A 148 -17.88 21.99 11.23
C ALA A 148 -16.52 22.56 11.70
N GLU A 149 -15.93 21.96 12.74
CA GLU A 149 -14.70 22.41 13.39
C GLU A 149 -13.44 22.01 12.62
N ARG A 150 -13.48 20.85 11.95
CA ARG A 150 -12.37 20.34 11.11
C ARG A 150 -11.01 20.37 11.82
N ASN A 151 -11.01 20.12 13.12
CA ASN A 151 -9.81 19.97 13.91
C ASN A 151 -9.23 18.56 13.68
N PRO A 152 -8.06 18.40 13.02
CA PRO A 152 -7.48 17.09 12.76
C PRO A 152 -7.08 16.34 14.05
N GLY A 153 -6.93 17.04 15.18
CA GLY A 153 -6.53 16.45 16.46
C GLY A 153 -7.54 15.47 17.06
N GLY A 154 -8.82 15.57 16.68
CA GLY A 154 -9.88 14.67 17.13
C GLY A 154 -10.10 13.43 16.27
N TYR A 155 -9.30 13.23 15.22
CA TYR A 155 -9.52 12.15 14.24
C TYR A 155 -8.32 11.21 14.13
N PRO A 156 -8.56 9.90 13.94
CA PRO A 156 -7.56 9.00 13.37
C PRO A 156 -7.01 9.57 12.05
N TRP A 157 -5.79 9.18 11.65
CA TRP A 157 -5.16 9.68 10.42
C TRP A 157 -4.90 11.20 10.39
N ARG A 158 -4.75 11.86 11.56
CA ARG A 158 -4.49 13.32 11.69
C ARG A 158 -3.44 13.86 10.72
N SER A 159 -2.32 13.14 10.55
CA SER A 159 -1.21 13.56 9.68
C SER A 159 -1.65 13.59 8.23
N PHE A 160 -2.44 12.62 7.78
CA PHE A 160 -3.02 12.60 6.44
C PHE A 160 -4.05 13.73 6.27
N LEU A 161 -4.98 13.88 7.21
CA LEU A 161 -6.05 14.88 7.14
C LEU A 161 -5.53 16.33 7.10
N ARG A 162 -4.42 16.61 7.79
CA ARG A 162 -3.78 17.94 7.78
C ARG A 162 -3.38 18.39 6.38
N HIS A 163 -2.93 17.46 5.52
CA HIS A 163 -2.43 17.78 4.18
C HIS A 163 -3.51 17.81 3.11
N ILE A 164 -4.80 17.65 3.47
CA ILE A 164 -5.89 17.79 2.49
C ILE A 164 -5.90 19.22 1.93
N PRO A 165 -5.87 19.38 0.58
CA PRO A 165 -5.90 20.70 -0.05
C PRO A 165 -7.14 21.54 0.32
N GLY A 166 -6.94 22.85 0.42
CA GLY A 166 -7.98 23.83 0.75
C GLY A 166 -9.26 23.77 -0.10
N PRO A 167 -9.20 23.56 -1.43
CA PRO A 167 -10.39 23.48 -2.28
C PRO A 167 -11.42 22.43 -1.83
N PHE A 168 -10.94 21.27 -1.36
CA PHE A 168 -11.79 20.20 -0.84
C PHE A 168 -12.43 20.54 0.52
N LYS A 169 -11.81 21.45 1.29
CA LYS A 169 -12.33 21.92 2.60
C LYS A 169 -13.39 23.02 2.45
N SER A 170 -13.61 23.53 1.25
CA SER A 170 -14.58 24.61 1.01
C SER A 170 -16.02 24.17 1.32
N ARG A 171 -16.86 25.12 1.77
CA ARG A 171 -18.29 24.85 2.07
C ARG A 171 -19.04 24.27 0.87
N LYS A 172 -18.70 24.73 -0.34
CA LYS A 172 -19.28 24.25 -1.61
C LYS A 172 -18.87 22.80 -1.94
N ALA A 173 -17.67 22.37 -1.54
CA ALA A 173 -17.16 21.03 -1.79
C ALA A 173 -17.73 19.99 -0.81
N ARG A 174 -18.09 20.40 0.42
CA ARG A 174 -18.49 19.51 1.51
C ARG A 174 -19.54 18.48 1.13
N GLN A 175 -20.75 18.92 0.77
CA GLN A 175 -21.84 17.99 0.43
C GLN A 175 -21.51 17.06 -0.75
N PRO A 176 -21.02 17.56 -1.91
CA PRO A 176 -20.70 16.67 -3.03
C PRO A 176 -19.62 15.65 -2.70
N LEU A 177 -18.59 16.04 -1.94
CA LEU A 177 -17.51 15.14 -1.54
C LEU A 177 -17.97 14.09 -0.53
N THR A 178 -18.66 14.50 0.55
CA THR A 178 -19.12 13.55 1.58
C THR A 178 -20.13 12.56 1.01
N ARG A 179 -21.05 13.01 0.15
CA ARG A 179 -21.99 12.11 -0.54
C ARG A 179 -21.28 11.10 -1.44
N SER A 180 -20.21 11.51 -2.12
CA SER A 180 -19.46 10.62 -3.01
C SER A 180 -18.62 9.61 -2.24
N LEU A 181 -17.93 10.07 -1.18
CA LEU A 181 -17.21 9.17 -0.27
C LEU A 181 -18.14 8.18 0.41
N LYS A 182 -19.32 8.62 0.89
CA LYS A 182 -20.30 7.73 1.53
C LYS A 182 -20.73 6.59 0.60
N ARG A 183 -20.92 6.86 -0.70
CA ARG A 183 -21.26 5.84 -1.69
C ARG A 183 -20.15 4.79 -1.84
N LEU A 184 -18.89 5.21 -1.85
CA LEU A 184 -17.74 4.29 -1.90
C LEU A 184 -17.58 3.47 -0.60
N LEU A 185 -18.04 4.02 0.52
CA LEU A 185 -17.98 3.38 1.83
C LEU A 185 -19.14 2.41 2.10
N THR A 186 -20.24 2.48 1.37
CA THR A 186 -21.32 1.48 1.53
C THR A 186 -20.98 0.27 0.65
N PRO A 187 -20.90 -0.95 1.20
CA PRO A 187 -20.78 -2.14 0.37
C PRO A 187 -22.00 -2.21 -0.56
N GLY A 188 -21.73 -2.37 -1.86
CA GLY A 188 -22.76 -2.68 -2.86
C GLY A 188 -23.18 -4.13 -2.79
#